data_AF-A0A2D7RP41-F1
#
_entry.id   AF-A0A2D7RP41-F1
#
_cell.length_a   1.000
_cell.length_b   1.000
_cell.length_c   1.000
_cell.angle_alpha   90.00
_cell.angle_beta   90.00
_cell.angle_gamma   90.00
#
_symmetry.space_group_name_H-M   'P 1'
#
loop_
_entity.id
_entity.type
_entity.pdbx_description
1 polymer ?
#
loop_
_entity_poly.entity_id
_entity_poly.type
_entity_poly.pdbx_seq_one_letter_code
_entity_poly.pdbx_strand_id
1 'polypeptide(L)'
;MLVYFKRLSLVLMIFLYTSLTYPNISSTIISKVDNEVITTIDLENEIKTYFILNNISFTKKNIESYKNQLLDGMIKRLVKKNEVTKFKIQEYDEIRFSQYLEQIAKNKNLGISGLKDLFESNKLDFERFKDNLRVQFKWNRLILNIYAKEVKLSMNEIEIEFQKYLSDSKISDEVSYNISEIVINNNEIDKFQEIKSFINQNSFEKGVAKYSVGESAIISGAIGWLNQSQLSKEFNDELKKYKIGEFTKPLKRADKLIILKINDKKIQKRSEQNFEKVKSELVNRMQNQKLEFFSISHYSKVARSSIIKVK
;
A
#
# COMPACT_ATOMS: atom_id res chain seq x y z
N MET A 1 91.21 -26.23 -5.48
CA MET A 1 90.54 -26.60 -4.21
C MET A 1 89.99 -25.30 -3.63
N LEU A 2 88.76 -24.91 -3.98
CA LEU A 2 87.51 -25.14 -3.22
C LEU A 2 87.51 -24.28 -1.93
N VAL A 3 86.61 -23.33 -1.62
CA VAL A 3 85.23 -23.05 -2.05
C VAL A 3 84.90 -21.57 -1.78
N TYR A 4 84.29 -20.87 -2.75
CA TYR A 4 83.56 -19.61 -2.56
C TYR A 4 82.13 -19.94 -2.08
N PHE A 5 81.70 -19.47 -0.91
CA PHE A 5 80.29 -19.52 -0.51
C PHE A 5 79.68 -18.12 -0.58
N LYS A 6 79.09 -17.80 -1.74
CA LYS A 6 78.15 -16.69 -1.92
C LYS A 6 76.90 -16.99 -1.08
N ARG A 7 76.65 -16.22 -0.03
CA ARG A 7 75.31 -16.12 0.58
C ARG A 7 74.46 -15.19 -0.30
N LEU A 8 73.86 -15.75 -1.34
CA LEU A 8 72.81 -15.09 -2.11
C LEU A 8 71.52 -15.22 -1.29
N SER A 9 71.18 -14.19 -0.53
CA SER A 9 69.90 -14.11 0.17
C SER A 9 68.80 -13.91 -0.87
N LEU A 10 68.14 -15.01 -1.23
CA LEU A 10 67.01 -15.03 -2.16
C LEU A 10 65.79 -14.50 -1.39
N VAL A 11 65.51 -13.21 -1.51
CA VAL A 11 64.25 -12.61 -1.06
C VAL A 11 63.15 -13.13 -1.99
N LEU A 12 62.52 -14.24 -1.61
CA LEU A 12 61.34 -14.77 -2.24
C LEU A 12 60.16 -13.82 -1.91
N MET A 13 59.97 -12.80 -2.73
CA MET A 13 58.80 -11.92 -2.66
C MET A 13 57.58 -12.71 -3.15
N ILE A 14 56.92 -13.42 -2.23
CA ILE A 14 55.64 -14.07 -2.49
C ILE A 14 54.61 -12.95 -2.71
N PHE A 15 54.38 -12.61 -3.99
CA PHE A 15 53.19 -11.87 -4.40
C PHE A 15 51.99 -12.80 -4.18
N LEU A 16 51.43 -12.77 -2.97
CA LEU A 16 50.08 -13.28 -2.72
C LEU A 16 49.13 -12.41 -3.54
N TYR A 17 48.85 -12.83 -4.78
CA TYR A 17 47.68 -12.38 -5.51
C TYR A 17 46.46 -12.87 -4.74
N THR A 18 46.06 -12.14 -3.71
CA THR A 18 44.71 -12.24 -3.18
C THR A 18 43.83 -11.71 -4.29
N SER A 19 43.29 -12.63 -5.10
CA SER A 19 42.15 -12.31 -5.95
C SER A 19 41.07 -11.77 -5.03
N LEU A 20 40.88 -10.45 -5.05
CA LEU A 20 39.70 -9.81 -4.48
C LEU A 20 38.51 -10.36 -5.25
N THR A 21 37.95 -11.47 -4.78
CA THR A 21 36.65 -11.92 -5.22
C THR A 21 35.66 -10.91 -4.67
N TYR A 22 35.40 -9.87 -5.45
CA TYR A 22 34.23 -9.03 -5.20
C TYR A 22 33.03 -9.98 -5.19
N PRO A 23 32.19 -9.97 -4.14
CA PRO A 23 30.97 -10.76 -4.16
C PRO A 23 30.19 -10.35 -5.41
N ASN A 24 30.10 -11.25 -6.37
CA ASN A 24 29.21 -11.07 -7.52
C ASN A 24 27.80 -11.05 -6.93
N ILE A 25 27.24 -9.86 -6.78
CA ILE A 25 25.84 -9.68 -6.42
C ILE A 25 25.05 -10.25 -7.61
N SER A 26 24.72 -11.54 -7.53
CA SER A 26 23.97 -12.23 -8.56
C SER A 26 22.51 -11.79 -8.48
N SER A 27 22.20 -10.72 -9.21
CA SER A 27 20.83 -10.31 -9.45
C SER A 27 20.20 -11.21 -10.51
N THR A 28 19.14 -11.93 -10.16
CA THR A 28 18.39 -12.75 -11.12
C THR A 28 17.01 -12.17 -11.36
N ILE A 29 16.48 -12.36 -12.57
CA ILE A 29 15.14 -11.91 -12.95
C ILE A 29 14.12 -12.87 -12.32
N ILE A 30 13.20 -12.35 -11.50
CA ILE A 30 12.09 -13.10 -10.89
C ILE A 30 10.82 -12.92 -11.72
N SER A 31 10.57 -11.72 -12.23
CA SER A 31 9.39 -11.45 -13.04
C SER A 31 9.69 -10.45 -14.14
N LYS A 32 8.91 -10.51 -15.23
CA LYS A 32 8.96 -9.57 -16.35
C LYS A 32 7.55 -9.06 -16.62
N VAL A 33 7.41 -7.75 -16.72
CA VAL A 33 6.17 -7.05 -17.10
C VAL A 33 6.49 -6.17 -18.29
N ASP A 34 6.01 -6.58 -19.47
CA ASP A 34 6.33 -5.96 -20.75
C ASP A 34 7.85 -5.91 -20.98
N ASN A 35 8.47 -4.73 -20.92
CA ASN A 35 9.91 -4.54 -21.09
C ASN A 35 10.66 -4.31 -19.77
N GLU A 36 9.96 -4.17 -18.65
CA GLU A 36 10.58 -4.00 -17.33
C GLU A 36 10.70 -5.34 -16.60
N VAL A 37 11.72 -5.47 -15.75
CA VAL A 37 12.01 -6.68 -14.98
C VAL A 37 11.99 -6.39 -13.48
N ILE A 38 11.57 -7.38 -12.71
CA ILE A 38 11.71 -7.41 -11.26
C ILE A 38 12.81 -8.42 -10.93
N THR A 39 13.83 -7.96 -10.23
CA THR A 39 14.98 -8.78 -9.84
C THR A 39 14.93 -9.25 -8.38
N THR A 40 15.82 -10.17 -8.01
CA THR A 40 16.02 -10.59 -6.61
C THR A 40 16.37 -9.43 -5.69
N ILE A 41 17.19 -8.50 -6.15
CA ILE A 41 17.55 -7.30 -5.38
C ILE A 41 16.34 -6.40 -5.17
N ASP A 42 15.50 -6.25 -6.20
CA ASP A 42 14.29 -5.43 -6.10
C ASP A 42 13.31 -6.00 -5.07
N LEU A 43 13.09 -7.32 -5.11
CA LEU A 43 12.23 -8.00 -4.16
C LEU A 43 12.80 -7.93 -2.74
N GLU A 44 14.11 -8.11 -2.57
CA GLU A 44 14.76 -7.97 -1.27
C GLU A 44 14.57 -6.57 -0.68
N ASN A 45 14.76 -5.53 -1.49
CA ASN A 45 14.54 -4.15 -1.07
C ASN A 45 13.07 -3.88 -0.72
N GLU A 46 12.12 -4.39 -1.53
CA GLU A 46 10.69 -4.28 -1.22
C GLU A 46 10.36 -4.95 0.12
N ILE A 47 10.89 -6.15 0.37
CA ILE A 47 10.70 -6.88 1.64
C ILE A 47 11.27 -6.09 2.81
N LYS A 48 12.51 -5.59 2.70
CA LYS A 48 13.14 -4.78 3.74
C LYS A 48 12.31 -3.53 4.03
N THR A 49 11.94 -2.78 3.00
CA THR A 49 11.07 -1.59 3.13
C THR A 49 9.76 -1.95 3.83
N TYR A 50 9.10 -3.02 3.41
CA TYR A 50 7.84 -3.44 4.02
C TYR A 50 7.99 -3.82 5.50
N PHE A 51 9.07 -4.54 5.83
CA PHE A 51 9.31 -5.04 7.17
C PHE A 51 9.65 -3.93 8.15
N ILE A 52 10.50 -2.97 7.75
CA ILE A 52 10.83 -1.82 8.61
C ILE A 52 9.60 -0.95 8.87
N LEU A 53 8.72 -0.78 7.87
CA LEU A 53 7.52 0.03 8.02
C LEU A 53 6.48 -0.65 8.92
N ASN A 54 6.34 -1.98 8.83
CA ASN A 54 5.35 -2.75 9.58
C ASN A 54 5.87 -3.43 10.85
N ASN A 55 7.09 -3.11 11.32
CA ASN A 55 7.70 -3.72 12.52
C ASN A 55 7.81 -5.25 12.44
N ILE A 56 8.16 -5.79 11.27
CA ILE A 56 8.33 -7.22 11.04
C ILE A 56 9.80 -7.58 11.12
N SER A 57 10.15 -8.64 11.84
CA SER A 57 11.55 -9.10 11.94
C SER A 57 12.02 -9.74 10.64
N PHE A 58 13.25 -9.46 10.23
CA PHE A 58 13.85 -10.01 9.02
C PHE A 58 14.36 -11.44 9.25
N THR A 59 13.43 -12.41 9.23
CA THR A 59 13.72 -13.84 9.39
C THR A 59 13.35 -14.61 8.14
N LYS A 60 14.01 -15.75 7.88
CA LYS A 60 13.68 -16.64 6.75
C LYS A 60 12.20 -17.02 6.73
N LYS A 61 11.61 -17.32 7.89
CA LYS A 61 10.19 -17.64 8.02
C LYS A 61 9.28 -16.50 7.57
N ASN A 62 9.58 -15.27 7.99
CA ASN A 62 8.79 -14.11 7.57
C ASN A 62 8.96 -13.86 6.08
N ILE A 63 10.20 -13.86 5.56
CA ILE A 63 10.46 -13.67 4.12
C ILE A 63 9.60 -14.63 3.28
N GLU A 64 9.61 -15.92 3.60
CA GLU A 64 8.79 -16.92 2.91
C GLU A 64 7.28 -16.65 3.02
N SER A 65 6.82 -16.07 4.14
CA SER A 65 5.40 -15.78 4.38
C SER A 65 4.89 -14.57 3.59
N TYR A 66 5.73 -13.56 3.33
CA TYR A 66 5.30 -12.29 2.72
C TYR A 66 5.75 -12.13 1.26
N LYS A 67 6.79 -12.85 0.80
CA LYS A 67 7.44 -12.60 -0.50
C LYS A 67 6.48 -12.62 -1.70
N ASN A 68 5.52 -13.53 -1.74
CA ASN A 68 4.63 -13.69 -2.89
C ASN A 68 3.67 -12.51 -3.01
N GLN A 69 3.05 -12.10 -1.90
CA GLN A 69 2.15 -10.95 -1.88
C GLN A 69 2.88 -9.64 -2.22
N LEU A 70 4.12 -9.49 -1.75
CA LEU A 70 4.94 -8.33 -2.09
C LEU A 70 5.31 -8.33 -3.58
N LEU A 71 5.68 -9.49 -4.13
CA LEU A 71 5.93 -9.63 -5.56
C LEU A 71 4.70 -9.27 -6.41
N ASP A 72 3.51 -9.72 -6.02
CA ASP A 72 2.26 -9.35 -6.70
C ASP A 72 2.02 -7.84 -6.66
N GLY A 73 2.28 -7.21 -5.51
CA GLY A 73 2.23 -5.76 -5.34
C GLY A 73 3.21 -5.02 -6.26
N MET A 74 4.43 -5.54 -6.40
CA MET A 74 5.45 -5.00 -7.31
C MET A 74 5.01 -5.12 -8.77
N ILE A 75 4.48 -6.27 -9.19
CA ILE A 75 3.95 -6.49 -10.55
C ILE A 75 2.82 -5.49 -10.84
N LYS A 76 1.86 -5.36 -9.93
CA LYS A 76 0.74 -4.41 -10.07
C LYS A 76 1.24 -2.97 -10.20
N ARG A 77 2.21 -2.56 -9.37
CA ARG A 77 2.82 -1.23 -9.43
C ARG A 77 3.56 -1.01 -10.75
N LEU A 78 4.22 -2.03 -11.27
CA LEU A 78 4.94 -1.98 -12.54
C LEU A 78 3.99 -1.79 -13.73
N VAL A 79 2.86 -2.51 -13.75
CA VAL A 79 1.79 -2.30 -14.75
C VAL A 79 1.26 -0.86 -14.70
N LYS A 80 0.98 -0.33 -13.49
CA LYS A 80 0.53 1.07 -13.34
C LYS A 80 1.60 2.06 -13.83
N LYS A 81 2.87 1.83 -13.50
CA LYS A 81 4.01 2.66 -13.91
C LYS A 81 4.18 2.68 -15.43
N ASN A 82 4.06 1.53 -16.09
CA ASN A 82 4.13 1.42 -17.54
C ASN A 82 3.04 2.27 -18.21
N GLU A 83 1.79 2.15 -17.74
CA GLU A 83 0.67 2.90 -18.32
C GLU A 83 0.80 4.41 -18.07
N VAL A 84 1.18 4.82 -16.85
CA VAL A 84 1.46 6.24 -16.52
C VAL A 84 2.54 6.81 -17.43
N THR A 85 3.61 6.05 -17.69
CA THR A 85 4.71 6.44 -18.58
C THR A 85 4.25 6.57 -20.03
N LYS A 86 3.47 5.60 -20.51
CA LYS A 86 2.89 5.58 -21.87
C LYS A 86 2.00 6.81 -22.13
N PHE A 87 1.22 7.22 -21.14
CA PHE A 87 0.39 8.44 -21.20
C PHE A 87 1.13 9.73 -20.81
N LYS A 88 2.43 9.65 -20.50
CA LYS A 88 3.30 10.78 -20.16
C LYS A 88 2.77 11.63 -18.99
N ILE A 89 2.15 10.99 -17.99
CA ILE A 89 1.62 11.71 -16.83
C ILE A 89 2.77 12.12 -15.91
N GLN A 90 2.99 13.44 -15.81
CA GLN A 90 4.01 14.02 -14.93
C GLN A 90 3.42 14.66 -13.68
N GLU A 91 2.28 15.33 -13.82
CA GLU A 91 1.61 16.00 -12.72
C GLU A 91 0.91 15.03 -11.77
N TYR A 92 0.91 15.37 -10.49
CA TYR A 92 0.11 14.73 -9.45
C TYR A 92 -0.11 15.72 -8.29
N ASP A 93 -1.01 15.39 -7.36
CA ASP A 93 -1.28 16.23 -6.19
C ASP A 93 -0.11 16.12 -5.18
N GLU A 94 0.84 17.05 -5.26
CA GLU A 94 2.03 17.07 -4.42
C GLU A 94 1.72 17.34 -2.94
N ILE A 95 0.65 18.08 -2.66
CA ILE A 95 0.22 18.37 -1.29
C ILE A 95 -0.27 17.08 -0.64
N ARG A 96 -1.18 16.35 -1.31
CA ARG A 96 -1.65 15.05 -0.80
C ARG A 96 -0.53 14.02 -0.73
N PHE A 97 0.39 14.02 -1.68
CA PHE A 97 1.57 13.15 -1.62
C PHE A 97 2.41 13.43 -0.37
N SER A 98 2.67 14.70 -0.07
CA SER A 98 3.45 15.10 1.11
C SER A 98 2.74 14.72 2.41
N GLN A 99 1.42 14.95 2.48
CA GLN A 99 0.60 14.53 3.63
C GLN A 99 0.61 13.01 3.84
N TYR A 100 0.56 12.24 2.75
CA TYR A 100 0.65 10.79 2.81
C TYR A 100 2.02 10.31 3.29
N LEU A 101 3.10 10.94 2.83
CA LEU A 101 4.45 10.65 3.32
C LEU A 101 4.61 10.98 4.81
N GLU A 102 4.04 12.11 5.26
CA GLU A 102 3.98 12.43 6.69
C GLU A 102 3.20 11.38 7.48
N GLN A 103 2.11 10.84 6.94
CA GLN A 103 1.34 9.80 7.62
C GLN A 103 2.17 8.52 7.78
N ILE A 104 2.92 8.12 6.76
CA ILE A 104 3.86 6.98 6.86
C ILE A 104 4.90 7.24 7.95
N ALA A 105 5.48 8.44 7.99
CA ALA A 105 6.45 8.81 9.02
C ALA A 105 5.82 8.80 10.44
N LYS A 106 4.64 9.40 10.59
CA LYS A 106 3.88 9.44 11.85
C LYS A 106 3.49 8.05 12.34
N ASN A 107 3.19 7.11 11.44
CA ASN A 107 2.94 5.71 11.80
C ASN A 107 4.17 5.02 12.41
N LYS A 108 5.37 5.56 12.16
CA LYS A 108 6.63 5.15 12.81
C LYS A 108 7.01 6.01 14.00
N ASN A 109 6.17 6.96 14.40
CA ASN A 109 6.48 8.02 15.37
C ASN A 109 7.69 8.87 14.94
N LEU A 110 7.83 9.12 13.63
CA LEU A 110 8.92 9.88 13.03
C LEU A 110 8.38 11.09 12.25
N GLY A 111 9.26 12.06 11.98
CA GLY A 111 9.09 13.02 10.89
C GLY A 111 9.69 12.51 9.57
N ILE A 112 9.52 13.24 8.46
CA ILE A 112 10.04 12.84 7.14
C ILE A 112 11.56 12.65 7.16
N SER A 113 12.31 13.52 7.86
CA SER A 113 13.77 13.36 8.00
C SER A 113 14.11 12.04 8.71
N GLY A 114 13.47 11.74 9.83
CA GLY A 114 13.70 10.48 10.55
C GLY A 114 13.30 9.26 9.73
N LEU A 115 12.26 9.36 8.88
CA LEU A 115 11.90 8.31 7.94
C LEU A 115 13.00 8.10 6.89
N LYS A 116 13.61 9.16 6.36
CA LYS A 116 14.76 9.07 5.45
C LYS A 116 15.96 8.40 6.14
N ASP A 117 16.30 8.82 7.35
CA ASP A 117 17.39 8.24 8.13
C ASP A 117 17.15 6.75 8.43
N LEU A 118 15.90 6.36 8.67
CA LEU A 118 15.50 4.95 8.83
C LEU A 118 15.76 4.14 7.55
N PHE A 119 15.51 4.70 6.37
CA PHE A 119 15.80 4.02 5.10
C PHE A 119 17.32 3.91 4.86
N GLU A 120 18.06 5.00 5.04
CA GLU A 120 19.50 5.05 4.79
C GLU A 120 20.28 4.11 5.73
N SER A 121 19.91 4.07 7.02
CA SER A 121 20.49 3.13 7.99
C SER A 121 20.22 1.65 7.64
N ASN A 122 19.16 1.38 6.88
CA ASN A 122 18.83 0.04 6.37
C ASN A 122 19.34 -0.22 4.94
N LYS A 123 20.20 0.67 4.41
CA LYS A 123 20.76 0.61 3.04
C LYS A 123 19.67 0.61 1.95
N LEU A 124 18.59 1.33 2.19
CA LEU A 124 17.48 1.50 1.25
C LEU A 124 17.51 2.92 0.66
N ASP A 125 17.17 3.01 -0.63
CA ASP A 125 17.03 4.30 -1.32
C ASP A 125 15.65 4.91 -1.04
N PHE A 126 15.65 6.02 -0.32
CA PHE A 126 14.42 6.74 0.04
C PHE A 126 13.75 7.44 -1.16
N GLU A 127 14.51 7.90 -2.16
CA GLU A 127 13.91 8.49 -3.36
C GLU A 127 13.25 7.42 -4.22
N ARG A 128 13.88 6.25 -4.35
CA ARG A 128 13.24 5.10 -5.02
C ARG A 128 11.92 4.71 -4.36
N PHE A 129 11.87 4.74 -3.03
CA PHE A 129 10.63 4.52 -2.29
C PHE A 129 9.57 5.59 -2.61
N LYS A 130 9.93 6.87 -2.59
CA LYS A 130 9.04 7.96 -2.97
C LYS A 130 8.55 7.83 -4.40
N ASP A 131 9.40 7.44 -5.34
CA ASP A 131 9.01 7.21 -6.74
C ASP A 131 7.97 6.11 -6.87
N ASN A 132 8.15 4.99 -6.14
CA ASN A 132 7.15 3.93 -6.09
C ASN A 132 5.78 4.44 -5.58
N LEU A 133 5.79 5.35 -4.60
CA LEU A 133 4.55 5.97 -4.12
C LEU A 133 3.95 6.94 -5.14
N ARG A 134 4.77 7.77 -5.80
CA ARG A 134 4.32 8.72 -6.84
C ARG A 134 3.56 8.04 -7.96
N VAL A 135 3.92 6.79 -8.31
CA VAL A 135 3.17 6.00 -9.30
C VAL A 135 1.68 5.93 -8.97
N GLN A 136 1.30 5.78 -7.70
CA GLN A 136 -0.12 5.71 -7.29
C GLN A 136 -0.84 7.04 -7.53
N PHE A 137 -0.20 8.17 -7.20
CA PHE A 137 -0.78 9.49 -7.39
C PHE A 137 -0.89 9.86 -8.88
N LYS A 138 0.14 9.55 -9.66
CA LYS A 138 0.12 9.70 -11.13
C LYS A 138 -0.92 8.80 -11.77
N TRP A 139 -1.11 7.58 -11.26
CA TRP A 139 -2.18 6.70 -11.68
C TRP A 139 -3.56 7.32 -11.42
N ASN A 140 -3.80 7.85 -10.22
CA ASN A 140 -5.07 8.52 -9.93
C ASN A 140 -5.32 9.72 -10.87
N ARG A 141 -4.27 10.49 -11.18
CA ARG A 141 -4.33 11.56 -12.18
C ARG A 141 -4.64 11.04 -13.58
N LEU A 142 -4.02 9.93 -13.99
CA LEU A 142 -4.30 9.27 -15.27
C LEU A 142 -5.78 8.89 -15.38
N ILE A 143 -6.33 8.23 -14.35
CA ILE A 143 -7.73 7.80 -14.35
C ILE A 143 -8.66 9.01 -14.42
N LEU A 144 -8.38 10.09 -13.66
CA LEU A 144 -9.15 11.33 -13.76
C LEU A 144 -9.09 11.94 -15.17
N ASN A 145 -7.94 11.89 -15.84
CA ASN A 145 -7.79 12.42 -17.19
C ASN A 145 -8.59 11.60 -18.23
N ILE A 146 -8.56 10.27 -18.13
CA ILE A 146 -9.25 9.38 -19.08
C ILE A 146 -10.77 9.42 -18.86
N TYR A 147 -11.22 9.43 -17.59
CA TYR A 147 -12.63 9.26 -17.21
C TYR A 147 -13.25 10.52 -16.60
N ALA A 148 -12.73 11.70 -16.99
CA ALA A 148 -13.13 12.99 -16.41
C ALA A 148 -14.66 13.22 -16.50
N LYS A 149 -15.28 12.80 -17.60
CA LYS A 149 -16.71 13.00 -17.85
C LYS A 149 -17.56 12.08 -16.97
N GLU A 150 -17.11 10.85 -16.78
CA GLU A 150 -17.82 9.80 -16.07
C GLU A 150 -17.70 9.95 -14.55
N VAL A 151 -16.54 10.43 -14.07
CA VAL A 151 -16.30 10.72 -12.64
C VAL A 151 -17.05 11.97 -12.18
N LYS A 152 -17.35 12.91 -13.09
CA LYS A 152 -18.12 14.11 -12.76
C LYS A 152 -19.49 13.72 -12.19
N LEU A 153 -19.87 14.36 -11.09
CA LEU A 153 -21.18 14.21 -10.48
C LEU A 153 -22.11 15.29 -11.00
N SER A 154 -23.33 14.90 -11.37
CA SER A 154 -24.43 15.83 -11.63
C SER A 154 -25.04 16.32 -10.31
N MET A 155 -25.61 17.52 -10.34
CA MET A 155 -26.33 18.06 -9.18
C MET A 155 -27.48 17.14 -8.73
N ASN A 156 -28.14 16.49 -9.69
CA ASN A 156 -29.23 15.56 -9.40
C ASN A 156 -28.73 14.29 -8.68
N GLU A 157 -27.59 13.71 -9.08
CA GLU A 157 -26.99 12.59 -8.36
C GLU A 157 -26.65 12.96 -6.92
N ILE A 158 -26.07 14.14 -6.71
CA ILE A 158 -25.72 14.65 -5.38
C ILE A 158 -26.98 14.84 -4.54
N GLU A 159 -28.02 15.46 -5.10
CA GLU A 159 -29.26 15.73 -4.38
C GLU A 159 -30.00 14.45 -4.01
N ILE A 160 -30.11 13.49 -4.94
CA ILE A 160 -30.71 12.17 -4.68
C ILE A 160 -29.98 11.46 -3.53
N GLU A 161 -28.65 11.44 -3.56
CA GLU A 161 -27.88 10.77 -2.52
C GLU A 161 -27.96 11.51 -1.18
N PHE A 162 -28.00 12.84 -1.21
CA PHE A 162 -28.15 13.68 -0.02
C PHE A 162 -29.52 13.47 0.64
N GLN A 163 -30.61 13.43 -0.14
CA GLN A 163 -31.95 13.14 0.38
C GLN A 163 -32.04 11.75 1.01
N LYS A 164 -31.41 10.73 0.41
CA LYS A 164 -31.31 9.39 1.03
C LYS A 164 -30.59 9.44 2.37
N TYR A 165 -29.46 10.15 2.43
CA TYR A 165 -28.71 10.34 3.67
C TYR A 165 -29.59 11.01 4.74
N LEU A 166 -30.35 12.06 4.38
CA LEU A 166 -31.27 12.73 5.30
C LEU A 166 -32.36 11.78 5.81
N SER A 167 -32.98 10.99 4.94
CA SER A 167 -34.05 10.05 5.31
C SER A 167 -33.59 8.89 6.18
N ASP A 168 -32.37 8.40 5.97
CA ASP A 168 -31.76 7.36 6.81
C ASP A 168 -31.28 7.94 8.15
N SER A 169 -30.95 9.24 8.19
CA SER A 169 -30.55 9.98 9.39
C SER A 169 -31.73 10.60 10.14
N LYS A 170 -32.65 9.78 10.68
CA LYS A 170 -33.58 10.27 11.72
C LYS A 170 -32.76 10.80 12.90
N ILE A 171 -32.57 12.12 12.99
CA ILE A 171 -31.93 12.91 14.07
C ILE A 171 -31.05 12.03 14.99
N SER A 172 -29.97 11.50 14.44
CA SER A 172 -28.99 10.72 15.18
C SER A 172 -27.71 11.52 15.26
N ASP A 173 -26.97 11.34 16.35
CA ASP A 173 -25.63 11.90 16.50
C ASP A 173 -24.74 11.53 15.30
N GLU A 174 -23.84 12.44 14.96
CA GLU A 174 -22.80 12.26 13.96
C GLU A 174 -21.74 11.31 14.52
N VAL A 175 -21.69 10.09 13.96
CA VAL A 175 -20.71 9.08 14.36
C VAL A 175 -19.52 9.14 13.41
N SER A 176 -18.32 9.17 13.97
CA SER A 176 -17.06 9.00 13.25
C SER A 176 -16.31 7.80 13.80
N TYR A 177 -15.71 7.01 12.92
CA TYR A 177 -14.91 5.84 13.25
C TYR A 177 -13.46 6.08 12.86
N ASN A 178 -12.50 5.79 13.73
CA ASN A 178 -11.14 5.56 13.30
C ASN A 178 -11.02 4.09 12.92
N ILE A 179 -10.70 3.78 11.66
CA ILE A 179 -10.66 2.40 11.19
C ILE A 179 -9.34 2.01 10.52
N SER A 180 -9.06 0.71 10.60
CA SER A 180 -8.04 0.04 9.79
C SER A 180 -8.68 -1.06 8.96
N GLU A 181 -8.07 -1.41 7.83
CA GLU A 181 -8.59 -2.41 6.91
C GLU A 181 -7.57 -3.51 6.56
N ILE A 182 -8.09 -4.71 6.32
CA ILE A 182 -7.42 -5.77 5.55
C ILE A 182 -8.21 -5.93 4.26
N VAL A 183 -7.53 -5.82 3.12
CA VAL A 183 -8.12 -6.00 1.79
C VAL A 183 -7.63 -7.33 1.22
N ILE A 184 -8.53 -8.23 0.86
CA ILE A 184 -8.19 -9.49 0.19
C ILE A 184 -8.94 -9.60 -1.15
N ASN A 185 -8.51 -10.50 -2.03
CA ASN A 185 -9.22 -10.70 -3.29
C ASN A 185 -10.56 -11.41 -3.05
N ASN A 186 -11.57 -11.10 -3.87
CA ASN A 186 -12.93 -11.65 -3.67
C ASN A 186 -13.01 -13.19 -3.80
N ASN A 187 -12.07 -13.82 -4.49
CA ASN A 187 -11.94 -15.28 -4.57
C ASN A 187 -11.26 -15.91 -3.34
N GLU A 188 -10.87 -15.13 -2.34
CA GLU A 188 -10.17 -15.60 -1.14
C GLU A 188 -11.07 -15.59 0.11
N ILE A 189 -12.40 -15.61 -0.05
CA ILE A 189 -13.35 -15.60 1.07
C ILE A 189 -13.10 -16.75 2.06
N ASP A 190 -12.70 -17.92 1.56
CA ASP A 190 -12.42 -19.11 2.37
C ASP A 190 -11.23 -18.91 3.31
N LYS A 191 -10.33 -17.96 3.00
CA LYS A 191 -9.22 -17.59 3.89
C LYS A 191 -9.67 -16.82 5.13
N PHE A 192 -10.92 -16.35 5.21
CA PHE A 192 -11.37 -15.54 6.34
C PHE A 192 -11.16 -16.23 7.70
N GLN A 193 -11.40 -17.54 7.78
CA GLN A 193 -11.19 -18.27 9.04
C GLN A 193 -9.71 -18.35 9.43
N GLU A 194 -8.81 -18.51 8.44
CA GLU A 194 -7.37 -18.46 8.64
C GLU A 194 -6.93 -17.06 9.11
N ILE A 195 -7.41 -16.01 8.44
CA ILE A 195 -7.12 -14.61 8.76
C ILE A 195 -7.58 -14.30 10.19
N LYS A 196 -8.83 -14.65 10.52
CA LYS A 196 -9.42 -14.47 11.85
C LYS A 196 -8.59 -15.17 12.92
N SER A 197 -8.22 -16.43 12.69
CA SER A 197 -7.41 -17.22 13.63
C SER A 197 -6.02 -16.60 13.82
N PHE A 198 -5.39 -16.16 12.73
CA PHE A 198 -4.09 -15.51 12.78
C PHE A 198 -4.12 -14.19 13.55
N ILE A 199 -5.13 -13.34 13.31
CA ILE A 199 -5.32 -12.08 14.03
C ILE A 199 -5.49 -12.33 15.52
N ASN A 200 -6.34 -13.29 15.90
CA ASN A 200 -6.59 -13.62 17.31
C ASN A 200 -5.33 -14.14 18.05
N GLN A 201 -4.44 -14.83 17.35
CA GLN A 201 -3.16 -15.30 17.90
C GLN A 201 -2.06 -14.24 17.89
N ASN A 202 -2.23 -13.16 17.14
CA ASN A 202 -1.21 -12.14 16.90
C ASN A 202 -1.80 -10.74 17.11
N SER A 203 -2.03 -10.01 16.02
CA SER A 203 -2.70 -8.72 16.04
C SER A 203 -3.33 -8.44 14.67
N PHE A 204 -4.22 -7.46 14.61
CA PHE A 204 -4.85 -7.05 13.36
C PHE A 204 -3.80 -6.52 12.36
N GLU A 205 -2.84 -5.73 12.84
CA GLU A 205 -1.77 -5.13 12.05
C GLU A 205 -0.85 -6.18 11.45
N LYS A 206 -0.55 -7.26 12.18
CA LYS A 206 0.14 -8.43 11.62
C LYS A 206 -0.72 -9.15 10.58
N GLY A 207 -2.03 -9.22 10.77
CA GLY A 207 -2.97 -9.74 9.77
C GLY A 207 -2.98 -8.90 8.49
N VAL A 208 -3.01 -7.57 8.62
CA VAL A 208 -2.84 -6.64 7.49
C VAL A 208 -1.55 -6.96 6.77
N ALA A 209 -0.46 -7.07 7.52
CA ALA A 209 0.83 -7.32 6.94
C ALA A 209 0.82 -8.58 6.06
N LYS A 210 0.19 -9.65 6.59
CA LYS A 210 0.30 -11.01 6.02
C LYS A 210 -0.68 -11.27 4.88
N TYR A 211 -1.81 -10.57 4.85
CA TYR A 211 -2.89 -10.91 3.93
C TYR A 211 -3.38 -9.73 3.08
N SER A 212 -3.10 -8.48 3.47
CA SER A 212 -3.71 -7.32 2.82
C SER A 212 -3.05 -6.96 1.49
N VAL A 213 -3.78 -7.10 0.39
CA VAL A 213 -3.39 -6.63 -0.95
C VAL A 213 -3.75 -5.15 -1.19
N GLY A 214 -4.20 -4.45 -0.15
CA GLY A 214 -4.62 -3.05 -0.19
C GLY A 214 -3.46 -2.06 -0.11
N GLU A 215 -3.65 -0.86 -0.65
CA GLU A 215 -2.64 0.21 -0.65
C GLU A 215 -2.32 0.71 0.77
N SER A 216 -3.28 0.58 1.70
CA SER A 216 -3.14 0.90 3.13
C SER A 216 -2.20 -0.06 3.88
N ALA A 217 -1.84 -1.22 3.31
CA ALA A 217 -1.00 -2.22 3.97
C ALA A 217 0.41 -1.70 4.35
N ILE A 218 0.89 -0.66 3.66
CA ILE A 218 2.16 0.00 3.97
C ILE A 218 2.14 0.79 5.30
N ILE A 219 0.96 1.23 5.72
CA ILE A 219 0.70 1.93 6.98
C ILE A 219 -0.13 1.07 7.94
N SER A 220 0.17 -0.23 7.99
CA SER A 220 -0.51 -1.20 8.86
C SER A 220 -2.04 -1.22 8.68
N GLY A 221 -2.53 -0.86 7.50
CA GLY A 221 -3.96 -0.88 7.15
C GLY A 221 -4.72 0.34 7.63
N ALA A 222 -4.04 1.34 8.20
CA ALA A 222 -4.70 2.53 8.74
C ALA A 222 -5.42 3.32 7.62
N ILE A 223 -6.70 3.61 7.84
CA ILE A 223 -7.49 4.51 7.01
C ILE A 223 -7.72 5.84 7.73
N GLY A 224 -7.82 5.79 9.06
CA GLY A 224 -7.98 6.96 9.91
C GLY A 224 -9.46 7.25 10.19
N TRP A 225 -9.74 8.52 10.51
CA TRP A 225 -11.07 8.98 10.89
C TRP A 225 -11.97 9.14 9.67
N LEU A 226 -13.08 8.40 9.64
CA LEU A 226 -14.14 8.53 8.66
C LEU A 226 -15.46 8.81 9.36
N ASN A 227 -16.17 9.80 8.84
CA ASN A 227 -17.56 10.04 9.21
C ASN A 227 -18.45 8.91 8.67
N GLN A 228 -19.53 8.57 9.38
CA GLN A 228 -20.55 7.66 8.84
C GLN A 228 -21.11 8.13 7.48
N SER A 229 -21.15 9.44 7.20
CA SER A 229 -21.54 10.02 5.90
C SER A 229 -20.62 9.58 4.74
N GLN A 230 -19.35 9.29 5.06
CA GLN A 230 -18.30 8.86 4.14
C GLN A 230 -18.27 7.35 3.94
N LEU A 231 -19.09 6.59 4.67
CA LEU A 231 -19.22 5.15 4.55
C LEU A 231 -20.50 4.78 3.81
N SER A 232 -20.49 3.67 3.08
CA SER A 232 -21.73 3.13 2.51
C SER A 232 -22.64 2.62 3.64
N LYS A 233 -23.94 2.49 3.36
CA LYS A 233 -24.92 1.96 4.32
C LYS A 233 -24.53 0.58 4.84
N GLU A 234 -24.12 -0.32 3.94
CA GLU A 234 -23.66 -1.67 4.29
C GLU A 234 -22.49 -1.65 5.28
N PHE A 235 -21.50 -0.80 5.03
CA PHE A 235 -20.33 -0.66 5.91
C PHE A 235 -20.71 -0.06 7.27
N ASN A 236 -21.56 0.97 7.29
CA ASN A 236 -22.05 1.56 8.53
C ASN A 236 -22.84 0.54 9.36
N ASP A 237 -23.78 -0.17 8.73
CA ASP A 237 -24.64 -1.12 9.41
C ASP A 237 -23.86 -2.32 9.93
N GLU A 238 -22.80 -2.72 9.25
CA GLU A 238 -21.87 -3.72 9.78
C GLU A 238 -21.08 -3.18 10.96
N LEU A 239 -20.41 -2.02 10.84
CA LEU A 239 -19.59 -1.43 11.91
C LEU A 239 -20.37 -1.17 13.20
N LYS A 240 -21.66 -0.84 13.14
CA LYS A 240 -22.53 -0.68 14.33
C LYS A 240 -22.61 -1.93 15.21
N LYS A 241 -22.34 -3.11 14.66
CA LYS A 241 -22.40 -4.40 15.38
C LYS A 241 -21.15 -4.67 16.22
N TYR A 242 -20.08 -3.91 16.00
CA TYR A 242 -18.77 -4.15 16.60
C TYR A 242 -18.37 -3.02 17.56
N LYS A 243 -17.59 -3.39 18.57
CA LYS A 243 -17.01 -2.47 19.54
C LYS A 243 -15.62 -2.01 19.10
N ILE A 244 -15.10 -0.99 19.80
CA ILE A 244 -13.70 -0.56 19.65
C ILE A 244 -12.79 -1.77 19.93
N GLY A 245 -11.80 -1.98 19.07
CA GLY A 245 -10.87 -3.11 19.09
C GLY A 245 -11.31 -4.32 18.28
N GLU A 246 -12.61 -4.46 17.99
CA GLU A 246 -13.16 -5.58 17.23
C GLU A 246 -13.08 -5.35 15.71
N PHE A 247 -13.20 -6.44 14.95
CA PHE A 247 -13.18 -6.39 13.49
C PHE A 247 -14.35 -7.15 12.85
N THR A 248 -14.75 -6.67 11.68
CA THR A 248 -15.94 -7.12 10.95
C THR A 248 -15.76 -8.51 10.32
N LYS A 249 -16.86 -9.11 9.87
CA LYS A 249 -16.76 -10.11 8.79
C LYS A 249 -16.30 -9.44 7.48
N PRO A 250 -15.89 -10.21 6.46
CA PRO A 250 -15.52 -9.65 5.16
C PRO A 250 -16.73 -8.96 4.50
N LEU A 251 -16.52 -7.72 4.09
CA LEU A 251 -17.47 -6.87 3.37
C LEU A 251 -17.05 -6.74 1.91
N LYS A 252 -17.99 -6.83 0.98
CA LYS A 252 -17.66 -6.73 -0.44
C LYS A 252 -17.47 -5.26 -0.85
N ARG A 253 -16.35 -4.95 -1.50
CA ARG A 253 -16.10 -3.65 -2.16
C ARG A 253 -15.55 -3.92 -3.55
N ALA A 254 -16.37 -3.69 -4.57
CA ALA A 254 -16.06 -4.02 -5.96
C ALA A 254 -15.61 -5.49 -6.13
N ASP A 255 -14.37 -5.72 -6.55
CA ASP A 255 -13.74 -7.03 -6.75
C ASP A 255 -12.92 -7.52 -5.54
N LYS A 256 -13.03 -6.83 -4.39
CA LYS A 256 -12.30 -7.13 -3.15
C LYS A 256 -13.23 -7.42 -1.98
N LEU A 257 -12.65 -8.04 -0.96
CA LEU A 257 -13.26 -8.24 0.35
C LEU A 257 -12.47 -7.46 1.40
N ILE A 258 -13.19 -6.74 2.25
CA ILE A 258 -12.63 -5.79 3.22
C ILE A 258 -13.02 -6.23 4.61
N ILE A 259 -12.04 -6.39 5.48
CA ILE A 259 -12.25 -6.63 6.91
C ILE A 259 -11.85 -5.34 7.62
N LEU A 260 -12.76 -4.74 8.39
CA LEU A 260 -12.51 -3.49 9.08
C LEU A 260 -12.34 -3.70 10.57
N LYS A 261 -11.36 -3.02 11.18
CA LYS A 261 -11.21 -2.90 12.63
C LYS A 261 -11.58 -1.50 13.08
N ILE A 262 -12.34 -1.39 14.17
CA ILE A 262 -12.61 -0.10 14.81
C ILE A 262 -11.47 0.19 15.79
N ASN A 263 -10.63 1.17 15.49
CA ASN A 263 -9.57 1.61 16.39
C ASN A 263 -10.10 2.57 17.46
N ASP A 264 -11.06 3.41 17.09
CA ASP A 264 -11.69 4.39 17.98
C ASP A 264 -13.06 4.84 17.40
N LYS A 265 -13.93 5.42 18.23
CA LYS A 265 -15.27 5.89 17.86
C LYS A 265 -15.60 7.21 18.57
N LYS A 266 -16.05 8.19 17.80
CA LYS A 266 -16.53 9.49 18.30
C LYS A 266 -17.98 9.71 17.92
N ILE A 267 -18.73 10.34 18.82
CA ILE A 267 -20.14 10.68 18.65
C ILE A 267 -20.29 12.17 18.96
N GLN A 268 -20.85 12.92 18.02
CA GLN A 268 -21.05 14.37 18.14
C GLN A 268 -22.51 14.73 17.87
N LYS A 269 -23.08 15.66 18.63
CA LYS A 269 -24.43 16.16 18.36
C LYS A 269 -24.45 16.93 17.04
N ARG A 270 -25.45 16.65 16.21
CA ARG A 270 -25.59 17.27 14.88
C ARG A 270 -26.11 18.71 15.00
N SER A 271 -25.47 19.65 14.30
CA SER A 271 -25.91 21.05 14.18
C SER A 271 -26.13 21.43 12.71
N GLU A 272 -26.83 22.55 12.45
CA GLU A 272 -27.07 23.02 11.06
C GLU A 272 -25.78 23.35 10.29
N GLN A 273 -24.75 23.83 10.99
CA GLN A 273 -23.42 24.06 10.42
C GLN A 273 -22.76 22.76 9.90
N ASN A 274 -23.24 21.57 10.31
CA ASN A 274 -22.72 20.29 9.84
C ASN A 274 -23.29 19.87 8.47
N PHE A 275 -24.38 20.47 7.95
CA PHE A 275 -24.99 20.01 6.70
C PHE A 275 -24.10 20.22 5.47
N GLU A 276 -23.48 21.40 5.33
CA GLU A 276 -22.57 21.66 4.21
C GLU A 276 -21.33 20.77 4.25
N LYS A 277 -20.80 20.55 5.46
CA LYS A 277 -19.69 19.62 5.69
C LYS A 277 -20.08 18.20 5.27
N VAL A 278 -21.23 17.71 5.71
CA VAL A 278 -21.76 16.39 5.36
C VAL A 278 -21.99 16.27 3.85
N LYS A 279 -22.55 17.30 3.21
CA LYS A 279 -22.76 17.32 1.75
C LYS A 279 -21.42 17.25 1.00
N SER A 280 -20.41 17.99 1.44
CA SER A 280 -19.05 17.92 0.89
C SER A 280 -18.41 16.53 1.08
N GLU A 281 -18.52 15.95 2.28
CA GLU A 281 -18.07 14.58 2.57
C GLU A 281 -18.76 13.53 1.68
N LEU A 282 -20.05 13.71 1.44
CA LEU A 282 -20.85 12.86 0.57
C LEU A 282 -20.38 12.94 -0.90
N VAL A 283 -20.17 14.16 -1.39
CA VAL A 283 -19.62 14.40 -2.73
C VAL A 283 -18.26 13.73 -2.88
N ASN A 284 -17.37 13.92 -1.90
CA ASN A 284 -16.05 13.29 -1.89
C ASN A 284 -16.15 11.76 -1.91
N ARG A 285 -17.05 11.18 -1.11
CA ARG A 285 -17.31 9.72 -1.13
C ARG A 285 -17.72 9.26 -2.52
N MET A 286 -18.71 9.91 -3.13
CA MET A 286 -19.23 9.54 -4.45
C MET A 286 -18.16 9.66 -5.54
N GLN A 287 -17.36 10.73 -5.52
CA GLN A 287 -16.25 10.92 -6.45
C GLN A 287 -15.19 9.82 -6.29
N ASN A 288 -14.80 9.51 -5.05
CA ASN A 288 -13.82 8.46 -4.76
C ASN A 288 -14.33 7.09 -5.19
N GLN A 289 -15.61 6.78 -4.98
CA GLN A 289 -16.23 5.53 -5.44
C GLN A 289 -16.18 5.38 -6.97
N LYS A 290 -16.54 6.44 -7.71
CA LYS A 290 -16.43 6.44 -9.18
C LYS A 290 -14.97 6.29 -9.62
N LEU A 291 -14.06 7.04 -9.01
CA LEU A 291 -12.63 6.99 -9.33
C LEU A 291 -12.03 5.60 -9.09
N GLU A 292 -12.35 4.97 -7.96
CA GLU A 292 -11.91 3.60 -7.62
C GLU A 292 -12.45 2.59 -8.64
N PHE A 293 -13.73 2.67 -9.00
CA PHE A 293 -14.32 1.80 -10.01
C PHE A 293 -13.59 1.89 -11.36
N PHE A 294 -13.35 3.11 -11.86
CA PHE A 294 -12.63 3.29 -13.12
C PHE A 294 -11.16 2.88 -13.02
N SER A 295 -10.52 3.13 -11.88
CA SER A 295 -9.15 2.69 -11.60
C SER A 295 -9.01 1.17 -11.67
N ILE A 296 -9.92 0.42 -11.04
CA ILE A 296 -9.92 -1.06 -11.06
C ILE A 296 -10.21 -1.57 -12.48
N SER A 297 -11.22 -1.02 -13.15
CA SER A 297 -11.61 -1.40 -14.51
C SER A 297 -10.47 -1.18 -15.50
N HIS A 298 -9.84 0.01 -15.44
CA HIS A 298 -8.71 0.36 -16.29
C HIS A 298 -7.50 -0.52 -16.02
N TYR A 299 -7.12 -0.71 -14.75
CA TYR A 299 -6.05 -1.64 -14.38
C TYR A 299 -6.29 -3.04 -14.93
N SER A 300 -7.50 -3.57 -14.79
CA SER A 300 -7.85 -4.92 -15.26
C SER A 300 -7.78 -5.04 -16.79
N LYS A 301 -8.02 -3.95 -17.52
CA LYS A 301 -7.84 -3.90 -18.98
C LYS A 301 -6.36 -3.93 -19.33
N VAL A 302 -5.56 -3.07 -18.71
CA VAL A 302 -4.11 -2.95 -19.00
C VAL A 302 -3.37 -4.22 -18.61
N ALA A 303 -3.62 -4.77 -17.43
CA ALA A 303 -2.98 -5.99 -16.94
C ALA A 303 -3.24 -7.20 -17.85
N ARG A 304 -4.43 -7.29 -18.47
CA ARG A 304 -4.76 -8.36 -19.45
C ARG A 304 -4.00 -8.21 -20.77
N SER A 305 -3.64 -7.00 -21.15
CA SER A 305 -2.85 -6.73 -22.35
C SER A 305 -1.34 -6.76 -22.12
N SER A 306 -0.89 -6.67 -20.87
CA SER A 306 0.53 -6.73 -20.52
C SER A 306 1.07 -8.16 -20.56
N ILE A 307 2.33 -8.31 -20.97
CA ILE A 307 3.03 -9.60 -20.93
C ILE A 307 3.64 -9.76 -19.54
N ILE A 308 3.00 -10.57 -18.70
CA ILE A 308 3.47 -10.87 -17.34
C ILE A 308 4.03 -12.29 -17.29
N LYS A 309 5.31 -12.43 -16.96
CA LYS A 309 5.99 -13.72 -16.78
C LYS A 309 6.64 -13.78 -15.40
N VAL A 310 6.18 -14.69 -14.55
CA VAL A 310 6.82 -15.02 -13.27
C VAL A 310 7.70 -16.24 -13.51
N LYS A 311 8.97 -16.18 -13.09
CA LYS A 311 9.91 -17.30 -13.15
C LYS A 311 9.90 -18.12 -11.88
#